data_AF-A0A4S4CD10-F1
#
_entry.id   AF-A0A4S4CD10-F1
#
_cell.length_a   1.000
_cell.length_b   1.000
_cell.length_c   1.000
_cell.angle_alpha   90.00
_cell.angle_beta   90.00
_cell.angle_gamma   90.00
#
_symmetry.space_group_name_H-M   'P 1'
#
loop_
_entity.id
_entity.type
_entity.pdbx_description
1 polymer ?
#
loop_
_entity_poly.entity_id
_entity_poly.type
_entity_poly.pdbx_seq_one_letter_code
_entity_poly.pdbx_strand_id
1 'polypeptide(L)'
;MTPRGKVGRVEVLEAEHAARIEAANADTGAKIGAGLARLSEADRAAYRDAVAVSDGDPDLWDSLLARCAHIEDAAHVEHPAKEEAEAWAALAFEDRDGVWIPRPARPADFAAYFEACAAWCDALAVCVPVSPEVHRVARWGVALWRLHAAVCRVAGGMA
;
A
#
# COMPACT_ATOMS: atom_id res chain seq x y z
N MET A 1 49.16 3.67 -16.54
CA MET A 1 47.69 3.49 -16.61
C MET A 1 47.08 4.25 -15.44
N THR A 2 46.53 5.43 -15.67
CA THR A 2 46.24 6.41 -14.61
C THR A 2 44.95 6.04 -13.86
N PRO A 3 45.00 5.81 -12.53
CA PRO A 3 43.84 5.44 -11.71
C PRO A 3 42.71 6.49 -11.66
N ARG A 4 42.98 7.73 -12.10
CA ARG A 4 42.00 8.84 -12.16
C ARG A 4 40.80 8.59 -13.08
N GLY A 5 40.96 7.80 -14.14
CA GLY A 5 39.86 7.56 -15.10
C GLY A 5 38.79 6.60 -14.61
N LYS A 6 39.09 5.75 -13.62
CA LYS A 6 38.11 4.80 -13.05
C LYS A 6 37.28 5.43 -11.94
N VAL A 7 37.90 6.27 -11.11
CA VAL A 7 37.21 6.99 -10.02
C VAL A 7 36.17 7.97 -10.59
N GLY A 8 36.56 8.81 -11.55
CA GLY A 8 35.60 9.73 -12.18
C GLY A 8 34.46 9.04 -12.94
N ARG A 9 34.66 7.80 -13.40
CA ARG A 9 33.60 6.98 -14.00
C ARG A 9 32.63 6.41 -12.95
N VAL A 10 33.11 6.12 -11.75
CA VAL A 10 32.26 5.69 -10.63
C VAL A 10 31.42 6.86 -10.12
N GLU A 11 32.01 8.04 -9.93
CA GLU A 11 31.30 9.24 -9.48
C GLU A 11 30.16 9.65 -10.44
N VAL A 12 30.38 9.54 -11.75
CA VAL A 12 29.33 9.78 -12.76
C VAL A 12 28.21 8.75 -12.65
N LEU A 13 28.54 7.46 -12.49
CA LEU A 13 27.54 6.40 -12.35
C LEU A 13 26.73 6.51 -11.05
N GLU A 14 27.36 6.93 -9.96
CA GLU A 14 26.71 7.21 -8.67
C GLU A 14 25.75 8.41 -8.78
N ALA A 15 26.18 9.49 -9.44
CA ALA A 15 25.33 10.65 -9.68
C ALA A 15 24.13 10.32 -10.60
N GLU A 16 24.34 9.54 -11.66
CA GLU A 16 23.28 9.05 -12.54
C GLU A 16 22.33 8.07 -11.82
N HIS A 17 22.83 7.29 -10.87
CA HIS A 17 22.00 6.42 -10.04
C HIS A 17 21.17 7.23 -9.04
N ALA A 18 21.77 8.20 -8.34
CA ALA A 18 21.07 9.09 -7.43
C ALA A 18 19.98 9.91 -8.16
N ALA A 19 20.26 10.42 -9.36
CA ALA A 19 19.26 11.13 -10.16
C ALA A 19 18.10 10.22 -10.61
N ARG A 20 18.38 8.94 -10.89
CA ARG A 20 17.34 7.95 -11.21
C ARG A 20 16.46 7.62 -10.01
N ILE A 21 17.05 7.50 -8.82
CA ILE A 21 16.32 7.31 -7.55
C ILE A 21 15.42 8.51 -7.28
N GLU A 22 15.94 9.73 -7.39
CA GLU A 22 15.16 10.95 -7.13
C GLU A 22 13.95 11.06 -8.09
N ALA A 23 14.16 10.77 -9.38
CA ALA A 23 13.09 10.75 -10.37
C ALA A 23 12.03 9.68 -10.06
N ALA A 24 12.45 8.49 -9.61
CA ALA A 24 11.55 7.42 -9.21
C ALA A 24 10.76 7.75 -7.93
N ASN A 25 11.39 8.41 -6.96
CA ASN A 25 10.73 8.90 -5.75
C ASN A 25 9.71 9.99 -6.06
N ALA A 26 10.02 10.91 -6.97
CA ALA A 26 9.08 11.94 -7.41
C ALA A 26 7.85 11.32 -8.11
N ASP A 27 8.06 10.34 -8.99
CA ASP A 27 6.99 9.58 -9.66
C ASP A 27 6.14 8.79 -8.64
N THR A 28 6.78 8.18 -7.65
CA THR A 28 6.08 7.51 -6.54
C THR A 28 5.23 8.48 -5.73
N GLY A 29 5.82 9.60 -5.30
CA GLY A 29 5.12 10.61 -4.51
C GLY A 29 3.90 11.15 -5.26
N ALA A 30 4.01 11.33 -6.58
CA ALA A 30 2.89 11.71 -7.43
C ALA A 30 1.79 10.64 -7.46
N LYS A 31 2.14 9.35 -7.56
CA LYS A 31 1.17 8.24 -7.54
C LYS A 31 0.45 8.10 -6.20
N ILE A 32 1.17 8.18 -5.09
CA ILE A 32 0.58 8.16 -3.74
C ILE A 32 -0.32 9.37 -3.54
N GLY A 33 0.16 10.56 -3.90
CA GLY A 33 -0.63 11.80 -3.83
C GLY A 33 -1.92 11.71 -4.65
N ALA A 34 -1.85 11.17 -5.88
CA ALA A 34 -3.01 10.95 -6.72
C ALA A 34 -3.97 9.88 -6.14
N GLY A 35 -3.44 8.82 -5.52
CA GLY A 35 -4.23 7.81 -4.81
C GLY A 35 -4.99 8.42 -3.63
N LEU A 36 -4.31 9.19 -2.79
CA LEU A 36 -4.91 9.90 -1.64
C LEU A 36 -5.97 10.92 -2.06
N ALA A 37 -5.81 11.58 -3.22
CA ALA A 37 -6.80 12.51 -3.74
C ALA A 37 -8.14 11.84 -4.12
N ARG A 38 -8.13 10.54 -4.43
CA ARG A 38 -9.32 9.76 -4.78
C ARG A 38 -10.07 9.19 -3.57
N LEU A 39 -9.44 9.20 -2.40
CA LEU A 39 -10.08 8.79 -1.16
C LEU A 39 -11.12 9.81 -0.69
N SER A 40 -12.16 9.39 0.01
CA SER A 40 -13.07 10.31 0.69
C SER A 40 -12.35 11.00 1.86
N GLU A 41 -12.91 12.09 2.40
CA GLU A 41 -12.29 12.74 3.57
C GLU A 41 -12.26 11.83 4.80
N ALA A 42 -13.28 10.98 4.96
CA ALA A 42 -13.32 9.99 6.04
C ALA A 42 -12.21 8.93 5.88
N ASP A 43 -11.99 8.45 4.66
CA ASP A 43 -10.90 7.51 4.36
C ASP A 43 -9.52 8.14 4.57
N ARG A 44 -9.36 9.42 4.18
CA ARG A 44 -8.11 10.17 4.41
C ARG A 44 -7.83 10.34 5.91
N ALA A 45 -8.85 10.67 6.70
CA ALA A 45 -8.70 10.77 8.15
C ALA A 45 -8.33 9.42 8.78
N ALA A 46 -9.02 8.35 8.40
CA ALA A 46 -8.72 7.00 8.88
C ALA A 46 -7.32 6.52 8.48
N TYR A 47 -6.87 6.86 7.26
CA TYR A 47 -5.50 6.56 6.82
C TYR A 47 -4.45 7.33 7.64
N ARG A 48 -4.64 8.64 7.85
CA ARG A 48 -3.72 9.45 8.68
C ARG A 48 -3.63 8.93 10.10
N ASP A 49 -4.77 8.63 10.71
CA ASP A 49 -4.84 8.07 12.05
C ASP A 49 -4.08 6.74 12.12
N ALA A 50 -4.19 5.92 11.08
CA ALA A 50 -3.51 4.63 11.04
C ALA A 50 -2.01 4.72 10.81
N VAL A 51 -1.54 5.62 9.94
CA VAL A 51 -0.09 5.88 9.78
C VAL A 51 0.50 6.35 11.11
N ALA A 52 -0.18 7.27 11.81
CA ALA A 52 0.24 7.75 13.12
C ALA A 52 0.28 6.65 14.19
N VAL A 53 -0.56 5.63 14.05
CA VAL A 53 -0.62 4.46 14.94
C VAL A 53 0.41 3.40 14.57
N SER A 54 0.62 3.11 13.28
CA SER A 54 1.62 2.13 12.81
C SER A 54 3.05 2.58 13.08
N ASP A 55 3.31 3.89 13.00
CA ASP A 55 4.61 4.47 13.36
C ASP A 55 4.90 4.38 14.87
N GLY A 56 3.88 4.10 15.69
CA GLY A 56 3.96 4.09 17.15
C GLY A 56 3.96 2.72 17.83
N ASP A 57 3.52 1.64 17.15
CA ASP A 57 3.41 0.30 17.74
C ASP A 57 3.63 -0.82 16.70
N PRO A 58 4.84 -1.42 16.64
CA PRO A 58 5.16 -2.47 15.68
C PRO A 58 4.43 -3.80 15.93
N ASP A 59 3.96 -4.07 17.15
CA ASP A 59 3.31 -5.33 17.53
C ASP A 59 1.78 -5.27 17.38
N LEU A 60 1.26 -4.10 17.02
CA LEU A 60 -0.17 -3.85 16.87
C LEU A 60 -0.80 -4.84 15.88
N TRP A 61 -0.15 -5.10 14.74
CA TRP A 61 -0.67 -5.99 13.71
C TRP A 61 -0.90 -7.41 14.22
N ASP A 62 0.08 -7.99 14.92
CA ASP A 62 0.01 -9.35 15.45
C ASP A 62 -1.05 -9.45 16.55
N SER A 63 -1.12 -8.45 17.44
CA SER A 63 -2.14 -8.35 18.49
C SER A 63 -3.56 -8.27 17.91
N LEU A 64 -3.73 -7.57 16.78
CA LEU A 64 -5.01 -7.42 16.12
C LEU A 64 -5.42 -8.66 15.33
N LEU A 65 -4.50 -9.30 14.62
CA LEU A 65 -4.75 -10.59 13.96
C LEU A 65 -5.17 -11.65 14.98
N ALA A 66 -4.51 -11.69 16.14
CA ALA A 66 -4.90 -12.57 17.23
C ALA A 66 -6.31 -12.25 17.77
N ARG A 67 -6.67 -10.97 17.89
CA ARG A 67 -8.01 -10.54 18.33
C ARG A 67 -9.08 -10.81 17.29
N CYS A 68 -8.76 -10.76 16.00
CA CYS A 68 -9.67 -11.04 14.90
C CYS A 68 -9.70 -12.54 14.49
N ALA A 69 -8.86 -13.38 15.09
CA ALA A 69 -8.73 -14.79 14.73
C ALA A 69 -10.04 -15.59 14.88
N HIS A 70 -10.94 -15.18 15.79
CA HIS A 70 -12.25 -15.81 15.97
C HIS A 70 -13.25 -15.48 14.84
N ILE A 71 -12.89 -14.58 13.93
CA ILE A 71 -13.67 -14.21 12.75
C ILE A 71 -13.24 -15.12 11.57
N GLU A 72 -13.17 -16.43 11.84
CA GLU A 72 -12.58 -17.47 10.97
C GLU A 72 -13.31 -17.63 9.62
N ASP A 73 -14.59 -17.23 9.53
CA ASP A 73 -15.39 -17.31 8.29
C ASP A 73 -15.40 -16.02 7.45
N ALA A 74 -14.84 -14.91 7.94
CA ALA A 74 -14.91 -13.64 7.20
C ALA A 74 -13.67 -13.38 6.33
N ALA A 75 -12.50 -13.94 6.68
CA ALA A 75 -11.22 -13.41 6.21
C ALA A 75 -10.82 -13.77 4.75
N HIS A 76 -11.67 -14.36 3.93
CA HIS A 76 -11.30 -14.73 2.56
C HIS A 76 -12.18 -14.02 1.53
N VAL A 77 -11.69 -12.87 1.07
CA VAL A 77 -12.17 -12.30 -0.19
C VAL A 77 -11.70 -13.23 -1.30
N GLU A 78 -12.60 -14.09 -1.78
CA GLU A 78 -12.36 -14.92 -2.95
C GLU A 78 -12.34 -14.03 -4.20
N HIS A 79 -11.19 -13.96 -4.85
CA HIS A 79 -11.03 -13.19 -6.08
C HIS A 79 -10.02 -13.87 -7.00
N PRO A 80 -10.30 -13.97 -8.32
CA PRO A 80 -9.39 -14.62 -9.28
C PRO A 80 -8.00 -13.98 -9.38
N ALA A 81 -7.86 -12.73 -8.95
CA ALA A 81 -6.59 -11.99 -8.94
C ALA A 81 -5.93 -11.91 -7.55
N LYS A 82 -6.44 -12.60 -6.53
CA LYS A 82 -5.98 -12.50 -5.14
C LYS A 82 -4.47 -12.68 -5.03
N GLU A 83 -3.94 -13.83 -5.46
CA GLU A 83 -2.52 -14.18 -5.31
C GLU A 83 -1.61 -13.17 -6.01
N GLU A 84 -1.97 -12.77 -7.24
CA GLU A 84 -1.19 -11.80 -8.02
C GLU A 84 -1.26 -10.39 -7.42
N ALA A 85 -2.42 -9.97 -6.92
CA ALA A 85 -2.61 -8.67 -6.30
C ALA A 85 -1.90 -8.59 -4.94
N GLU A 86 -1.94 -9.65 -4.13
CA GLU A 86 -1.19 -9.74 -2.86
C GLU A 86 0.32 -9.72 -3.10
N ALA A 87 0.82 -10.48 -4.08
CA ALA A 87 2.22 -10.45 -4.47
C ALA A 87 2.64 -9.05 -4.96
N TRP A 88 1.78 -8.37 -5.71
CA TRP A 88 2.03 -6.98 -6.11
C TRP A 88 2.02 -6.03 -4.91
N ALA A 89 1.06 -6.15 -3.98
CA ALA A 89 0.96 -5.29 -2.79
C ALA A 89 2.15 -5.46 -1.84
N ALA A 90 2.63 -6.70 -1.66
CA ALA A 90 3.84 -6.97 -0.89
C ALA A 90 5.06 -6.22 -1.45
N LEU A 91 5.11 -6.05 -2.78
CA LEU A 91 6.17 -5.29 -3.45
C LEU A 91 5.86 -3.79 -3.58
N ALA A 92 4.60 -3.38 -3.43
CA ALA A 92 4.15 -2.02 -3.71
C ALA A 92 4.71 -0.99 -2.72
N PHE A 93 5.15 -1.43 -1.54
CA PHE A 93 5.70 -0.56 -0.50
C PHE A 93 7.05 -1.04 0.04
N GLU A 94 7.66 -2.02 -0.63
CA GLU A 94 9.06 -2.37 -0.40
C GLU A 94 9.97 -1.35 -1.09
N ASP A 95 10.89 -0.76 -0.34
CA ASP A 95 11.99 -0.01 -0.94
C ASP A 95 12.95 -0.99 -1.63
N ARG A 96 12.90 -1.04 -2.96
CA ARG A 96 13.88 -1.74 -3.79
C ARG A 96 14.60 -0.76 -4.66
N ASP A 97 15.89 -0.57 -4.36
CA ASP A 97 16.78 0.32 -5.10
C ASP A 97 16.23 1.75 -5.26
N GLY A 98 15.44 2.25 -4.28
CA GLY A 98 14.88 3.60 -4.28
C GLY A 98 13.70 3.81 -5.24
N VAL A 99 13.09 2.75 -5.78
CA VAL A 99 11.89 2.83 -6.63
C VAL A 99 10.70 2.23 -5.90
N TRP A 100 9.69 3.05 -5.61
CA TRP A 100 8.47 2.61 -4.94
C TRP A 100 7.32 2.39 -5.96
N ILE A 101 6.55 1.33 -5.73
CA ILE A 101 5.32 0.94 -6.46
C ILE A 101 5.55 0.52 -7.94
N PRO A 102 5.69 -0.79 -8.23
CA PRO A 102 5.78 -1.30 -9.59
C PRO A 102 4.43 -1.20 -10.33
N ARG A 103 4.45 -1.18 -11.67
CA ARG A 103 3.22 -1.19 -12.47
C ARG A 103 2.48 -2.54 -12.27
N PRO A 104 1.19 -2.54 -11.89
CA PRO A 104 0.41 -3.77 -11.80
C PRO A 104 0.18 -4.37 -13.19
N ALA A 105 0.29 -5.69 -13.31
CA ALA A 105 0.07 -6.41 -14.57
C ALA A 105 -1.39 -6.37 -15.03
N ARG A 106 -2.32 -6.40 -14.06
CA ARG A 106 -3.78 -6.40 -14.28
C ARG A 106 -4.43 -5.34 -13.39
N PRO A 107 -4.22 -4.04 -13.69
CA PRO A 107 -4.59 -2.94 -12.78
C PRO A 107 -6.07 -2.93 -12.40
N ALA A 108 -6.97 -3.27 -13.32
CA ALA A 108 -8.41 -3.31 -13.06
C ALA A 108 -8.78 -4.45 -12.10
N ASP A 109 -8.23 -5.64 -12.31
CA ASP A 109 -8.52 -6.81 -11.48
C ASP A 109 -7.91 -6.68 -10.09
N PHE A 110 -6.72 -6.09 -9.98
CA PHE A 110 -6.08 -5.83 -8.69
C PHE A 110 -6.87 -4.77 -7.91
N ALA A 111 -7.28 -3.69 -8.58
CA ALA A 111 -8.14 -2.70 -7.95
C ALA A 111 -9.47 -3.30 -7.49
N ALA A 112 -10.09 -4.18 -8.28
CA ALA A 112 -11.33 -4.85 -7.90
C ALA A 112 -11.14 -5.76 -6.68
N TYR A 113 -10.02 -6.49 -6.59
CA TYR A 113 -9.67 -7.27 -5.40
C TYR A 113 -9.60 -6.39 -4.15
N PHE A 114 -8.84 -5.31 -4.21
CA PHE A 114 -8.67 -4.43 -3.05
C PHE A 114 -9.97 -3.71 -2.65
N GLU A 115 -10.83 -3.31 -3.60
CA GLU A 115 -12.15 -2.78 -3.24
C GLU A 115 -13.03 -3.83 -2.55
N ALA A 116 -12.93 -5.11 -2.95
CA ALA A 116 -13.62 -6.19 -2.26
C ALA A 116 -13.10 -6.42 -0.84
N CYS A 117 -11.78 -6.30 -0.62
CA CYS A 117 -11.17 -6.27 0.72
C CYS A 117 -11.65 -5.07 1.55
N ALA A 118 -11.76 -3.88 0.94
CA ALA A 118 -12.30 -2.70 1.61
C ALA A 118 -13.77 -2.90 2.02
N ALA A 119 -14.60 -3.41 1.12
CA ALA A 119 -16.01 -3.70 1.39
C ALA A 119 -16.19 -4.74 2.51
N TRP A 120 -15.30 -5.73 2.56
CA TRP A 120 -15.26 -6.69 3.65
C TRP A 120 -14.93 -6.01 5.00
N CYS A 121 -13.90 -5.15 5.04
CA CYS A 121 -13.59 -4.39 6.25
C CYS A 121 -14.74 -3.45 6.67
N ASP A 122 -15.46 -2.84 5.73
CA ASP A 122 -16.65 -2.04 6.01
C ASP A 122 -17.74 -2.88 6.70
N ALA A 123 -17.96 -4.12 6.23
CA ALA A 123 -18.90 -5.05 6.85
C ALA A 123 -18.47 -5.44 8.28
N LEU A 124 -17.18 -5.66 8.52
CA LEU A 124 -16.67 -5.90 9.88
C LEU A 124 -16.82 -4.70 10.80
N ALA A 125 -16.69 -3.48 10.27
CA ALA A 125 -16.77 -2.24 11.03
C ALA A 125 -18.18 -1.97 11.62
N VAL A 126 -19.19 -2.75 11.23
CA VAL A 126 -20.59 -2.61 11.71
C VAL A 126 -21.09 -3.85 12.45
N CYS A 127 -20.26 -4.88 12.64
CA CYS A 127 -20.63 -6.09 13.38
C CYS A 127 -20.70 -5.85 14.90
N VAL A 128 -21.76 -6.32 15.56
CA VAL A 128 -22.02 -6.11 17.00
C VAL A 128 -21.65 -7.37 17.82
N PRO A 129 -21.05 -7.27 19.03
CA PRO A 129 -20.28 -6.16 19.60
C PRO A 129 -18.79 -6.42 19.40
N VAL A 130 -18.18 -5.82 18.38
CA VAL A 130 -16.72 -5.77 18.31
C VAL A 130 -16.18 -4.62 19.18
N SER A 131 -15.00 -4.80 19.77
CA SER A 131 -14.41 -3.76 20.63
C SER A 131 -14.15 -2.47 19.84
N PRO A 132 -14.07 -1.29 20.48
CA PRO A 132 -13.70 -0.04 19.80
C PRO A 132 -12.38 -0.13 19.01
N GLU A 133 -11.47 -1.02 19.42
CA GLU A 133 -10.22 -1.28 18.70
C GLU A 133 -10.49 -2.01 17.39
N VAL A 134 -11.35 -3.02 17.37
CA VAL A 134 -11.73 -3.73 16.13
C VAL A 134 -12.42 -2.78 15.15
N HIS A 135 -13.27 -1.86 15.61
CA HIS A 135 -13.81 -0.80 14.74
C HIS A 135 -12.72 0.10 14.15
N ARG A 136 -11.72 0.47 14.95
CA ARG A 136 -10.58 1.29 14.47
C ARG A 136 -9.78 0.55 13.40
N VAL A 137 -9.52 -0.73 13.60
CA VAL A 137 -8.81 -1.59 12.64
C VAL A 137 -9.60 -1.80 11.37
N ALA A 138 -10.90 -2.09 11.48
CA ALA A 138 -11.76 -2.28 10.33
C ALA A 138 -11.76 -1.01 9.46
N ARG A 139 -11.94 0.17 10.06
CA ARG A 139 -11.86 1.46 9.35
C ARG A 139 -10.50 1.74 8.73
N TRP A 140 -9.43 1.33 9.41
CA TRP A 140 -8.11 1.41 8.80
C TRP A 140 -7.95 0.45 7.61
N GLY A 141 -8.36 -0.81 7.75
CA GLY A 141 -8.34 -1.79 6.68
C GLY A 141 -9.07 -1.28 5.44
N VAL A 142 -10.26 -0.69 5.63
CA VAL A 142 -11.00 0.01 4.56
C VAL A 142 -10.12 1.04 3.86
N ALA A 143 -9.51 1.96 4.62
CA ALA A 143 -8.70 3.04 4.07
C ALA A 143 -7.45 2.51 3.33
N LEU A 144 -6.77 1.51 3.90
CA LEU A 144 -5.59 0.88 3.31
C LEU A 144 -5.93 0.18 2.00
N TRP A 145 -7.01 -0.60 1.96
CA TRP A 145 -7.42 -1.32 0.76
C TRP A 145 -7.91 -0.37 -0.34
N ARG A 146 -8.65 0.69 0.01
CA ARG A 146 -9.02 1.74 -0.94
C ARG A 146 -7.81 2.48 -1.50
N LEU A 147 -6.78 2.70 -0.68
CA LEU A 147 -5.52 3.27 -1.15
C LEU A 147 -4.84 2.35 -2.17
N HIS A 148 -4.70 1.05 -1.86
CA HIS A 148 -4.14 0.08 -2.82
C HIS A 148 -4.92 0.07 -4.14
N ALA A 149 -6.26 0.05 -4.08
CA ALA A 149 -7.10 0.10 -5.28
C ALA A 149 -6.86 1.39 -6.09
N ALA A 150 -6.77 2.54 -5.44
CA ALA A 150 -6.50 3.82 -6.09
C ALA A 150 -5.10 3.85 -6.72
N VAL A 151 -4.08 3.33 -6.02
CA VAL A 151 -2.72 3.23 -6.52
C VAL A 151 -2.65 2.29 -7.73
N CYS A 152 -3.33 1.13 -7.71
CA CYS A 152 -3.41 0.24 -8.87
C CYS A 152 -3.96 0.95 -10.11
N ARG A 153 -5.04 1.73 -9.95
CA ARG A 153 -5.64 2.48 -11.06
C ARG A 153 -4.68 3.53 -11.62
N VAL A 154 -4.04 4.31 -10.75
CA VAL A 154 -3.10 5.36 -11.16
C VAL A 154 -1.86 4.75 -11.82
N ALA A 155 -1.22 3.76 -11.19
CA ALA A 155 -0.05 3.07 -11.73
C ALA A 155 -0.38 2.29 -13.03
N GLY A 156 -1.63 1.84 -13.16
CA GLY A 156 -2.14 1.18 -14.37
C GLY A 156 -2.45 2.12 -15.54
N GLY A 157 -2.51 3.44 -15.31
CA GLY A 157 -2.91 4.43 -16.31
C GLY A 157 -4.42 4.54 -16.54
N MET A 158 -5.24 4.08 -15.59
CA MET A 158 -6.71 4.04 -15.68
C MET A 158 -7.37 5.33 -15.17
N ALA A 159 -6.76 6.48 -15.46
CA ALA A 159 -7.15 7.78 -14.89
C ALA A 159 -8.64 8.12 -15.11
#